data_AF-A0A2J5HQD0-F1
#
_entry.id   AF-A0A2J5HQD0-F1
#
_cell.length_a   1.000
_cell.length_b   1.000
_cell.length_c   1.000
_cell.angle_alpha   90.00
_cell.angle_beta   90.00
_cell.angle_gamma   90.00
#
_symmetry.space_group_name_H-M   'P 1'
#
loop_
_entity.id
_entity.type
_entity.pdbx_description
1 polymer ?
#
loop_
_entity_poly.entity_id
_entity_poly.type
_entity_poly.pdbx_seq_one_letter_code
_entity_poly.pdbx_strand_id
1 'polypeptide(L)'
;MMNGTLFSPPHPSIARQEPSPDNDAAWRQYINTTIFQLSREEVIKLGKDPNTAARLDPEYWGVGDNVYYGKFDISHEIHCLDELRRATFAGYPGYHPEGHHDGTDDSVNWIHLGHCVDMLLQFLMCNADTAVLTMSYVEGQEAPWPDFNINRQCRDYNTLEEWAKTRAIDAWKMDNAPRPRDAHLWPNPLRQDNVDSELGFPLGDHHQQEGHPELVRGL
;
A
#
# COMPACT_ATOMS: atom_id res chain seq x y z
N MET A 1 -4.57 11.26 8.85
CA MET A 1 -3.28 11.08 9.59
C MET A 1 -2.85 9.61 9.52
N MET A 2 -1.55 9.25 9.54
CA MET A 2 -1.12 7.84 9.60
C MET A 2 -1.12 7.31 11.04
N ASN A 3 -1.63 6.09 11.26
CA ASN A 3 -1.52 5.37 12.53
C ASN A 3 -0.30 4.42 12.49
N GLY A 4 0.76 4.81 13.20
CA GLY A 4 2.03 4.07 13.25
C GLY A 4 2.22 3.17 14.48
N THR A 5 1.18 2.86 15.26
CA THR A 5 1.33 1.97 16.41
C THR A 5 1.76 0.57 15.98
N LEU A 6 2.63 -0.09 16.74
CA LEU A 6 3.03 -1.48 16.54
C LEU A 6 1.89 -2.43 16.86
N PHE A 7 1.18 -2.21 17.96
CA PHE A 7 0.10 -3.09 18.39
C PHE A 7 -1.20 -2.79 17.64
N SER A 8 -1.92 -3.86 17.28
CA SER A 8 -3.21 -3.76 16.62
C SER A 8 -4.24 -3.12 17.54
N PRO A 9 -4.99 -2.12 17.07
CA PRO A 9 -6.06 -1.53 17.86
C PRO A 9 -7.31 -2.42 17.84
N PRO A 10 -8.33 -2.13 18.68
CA PRO A 10 -9.55 -2.94 18.76
C PRO A 10 -10.30 -3.08 17.43
N HIS A 11 -10.18 -2.08 16.56
CA HIS A 11 -10.75 -2.07 15.21
C HIS A 11 -9.62 -1.90 14.18
N PRO A 12 -8.86 -2.98 13.90
CA PRO A 12 -7.71 -2.92 13.00
C PRO A 12 -8.11 -2.63 11.55
N SER A 13 -7.20 -2.03 10.79
CA SER A 13 -7.32 -1.98 9.33
C SER A 13 -7.34 -3.40 8.73
N ILE A 14 -7.78 -3.54 7.48
CA ILE A 14 -7.75 -4.82 6.78
C ILE A 14 -6.32 -5.40 6.67
N ALA A 15 -5.28 -4.57 6.81
CA ALA A 15 -3.89 -5.02 6.76
C ALA A 15 -3.39 -5.60 8.10
N ARG A 16 -4.08 -5.30 9.22
CA ARG A 16 -3.77 -5.80 10.57
C ARG A 16 -4.73 -6.88 11.05
N GLN A 17 -5.73 -7.24 10.27
CA GLN A 17 -6.63 -8.35 10.56
C GLN A 17 -5.91 -9.68 10.38
N GLU A 18 -6.37 -10.71 11.10
CA GLU A 18 -5.85 -12.05 10.90
C GLU A 18 -6.09 -12.54 9.46
N PRO A 19 -5.10 -13.22 8.85
CA PRO A 19 -5.25 -13.81 7.52
C PRO A 19 -6.43 -14.79 7.47
N SER A 20 -7.37 -14.56 6.57
CA SER A 20 -8.59 -15.36 6.40
C SER A 20 -9.22 -15.13 5.03
N PRO A 21 -10.13 -16.01 4.56
CA PRO A 21 -10.88 -15.77 3.34
C PRO A 21 -11.64 -14.44 3.34
N ASP A 22 -12.18 -14.02 4.49
CA ASP A 22 -12.87 -12.74 4.64
C ASP A 22 -11.89 -11.56 4.55
N ASN A 23 -10.69 -11.69 5.13
CA ASN A 23 -9.64 -10.71 4.97
C ASN A 23 -9.21 -10.59 3.50
N ASP A 24 -8.93 -11.72 2.83
CA ASP A 24 -8.56 -11.76 1.42
C ASP A 24 -9.67 -11.14 0.52
N ALA A 25 -10.94 -11.35 0.87
CA ALA A 25 -12.05 -10.70 0.18
C ALA A 25 -12.09 -9.18 0.43
N ALA A 26 -11.78 -8.73 1.65
CA ALA A 26 -11.76 -7.31 1.99
C ALA A 26 -10.68 -6.53 1.23
N TRP A 27 -9.54 -7.13 0.90
CA TRP A 27 -8.49 -6.51 0.08
C TRP A 27 -8.94 -6.21 -1.36
N ARG A 28 -9.91 -6.96 -1.90
CA ARG A 28 -10.40 -6.78 -3.27
C ARG A 28 -11.01 -5.41 -3.54
N GLN A 29 -11.49 -4.71 -2.51
CA GLN A 29 -12.04 -3.36 -2.67
C GLN A 29 -11.00 -2.35 -3.19
N TYR A 30 -9.72 -2.57 -2.91
CA TYR A 30 -8.62 -1.70 -3.34
C TYR A 30 -7.99 -2.14 -4.67
N ILE A 31 -8.22 -3.38 -5.08
CA ILE A 31 -7.64 -4.00 -6.28
C ILE A 31 -8.62 -3.91 -7.46
N ASN A 32 -9.90 -4.22 -7.21
CA ASN A 32 -10.98 -4.20 -8.19
C ASN A 32 -11.57 -2.79 -8.30
N THR A 33 -10.71 -1.86 -8.74
CA THR A 33 -11.08 -0.46 -8.92
C THR A 33 -11.64 -0.18 -10.32
N THR A 34 -12.25 0.98 -10.46
CA THR A 34 -12.86 1.43 -11.71
C THR A 34 -11.83 1.52 -12.84
N ILE A 35 -12.12 0.82 -13.93
CA ILE A 35 -11.51 1.10 -15.24
C ILE A 35 -12.26 2.29 -15.84
N PHE A 36 -11.52 3.26 -16.36
CA PHE A 36 -12.09 4.47 -16.96
C PHE A 36 -11.52 4.71 -18.35
N GLN A 37 -12.27 5.48 -19.14
CA GLN A 37 -11.90 5.85 -20.49
C GLN A 37 -10.80 6.91 -20.48
N LEU A 38 -9.97 6.89 -21.53
CA LEU A 38 -8.91 7.86 -21.77
C LEU A 38 -9.01 8.38 -23.20
N SER A 39 -8.82 9.68 -23.38
CA SER A 39 -8.63 10.28 -24.69
C SER A 39 -7.24 9.99 -25.24
N ARG A 40 -7.05 10.16 -26.55
CA ARG A 40 -5.73 10.10 -27.18
C ARG A 40 -4.74 11.07 -26.56
N GLU A 41 -5.18 12.30 -26.26
CA GLU A 41 -4.36 13.35 -25.66
C GLU A 41 -3.92 12.98 -24.24
N GLU A 42 -4.79 12.33 -23.46
CA GLU A 42 -4.45 11.83 -22.12
C GLU A 42 -3.40 10.73 -22.19
N VAL A 43 -3.52 9.78 -23.12
CA VAL A 43 -2.50 8.74 -23.35
C VAL A 43 -1.14 9.36 -23.68
N ILE A 44 -1.11 10.40 -24.53
CA ILE A 44 0.14 11.13 -24.84
C ILE A 44 0.70 11.84 -23.61
N LYS A 45 -0.13 12.48 -22.79
CA LYS A 45 0.29 13.15 -21.54
C LYS A 45 0.87 12.16 -20.53
N LEU A 46 0.37 10.93 -20.50
CA LEU A 46 0.93 9.82 -19.71
C LEU A 46 2.29 9.33 -20.24
N GLY A 47 2.79 9.88 -21.35
CA GLY A 47 4.05 9.49 -21.98
C GLY A 47 3.97 8.18 -22.76
N LYS A 48 2.76 7.74 -23.12
CA LYS A 48 2.52 6.50 -23.88
C LYS A 48 2.34 6.79 -25.37
N ASP A 49 2.65 5.80 -26.21
CA ASP A 49 2.34 5.87 -27.64
C ASP A 49 0.88 5.44 -27.88
N PRO A 50 0.00 6.36 -28.30
CA PRO A 50 -1.40 6.02 -28.54
C PRO A 50 -1.61 5.12 -29.77
N ASN A 51 -0.59 4.86 -30.59
CA ASN A 51 -0.71 3.89 -31.69
C ASN A 51 -0.51 2.43 -31.22
N THR A 52 0.08 2.22 -30.03
CA THR A 52 0.31 0.89 -29.45
C THR A 52 -0.52 0.61 -28.21
N ALA A 53 -1.00 1.67 -27.54
CA ALA A 53 -1.93 1.53 -26.42
C ALA A 53 -3.25 0.86 -26.84
N ALA A 54 -3.79 0.01 -25.97
CA ALA A 54 -5.05 -0.66 -26.22
C ALA A 54 -6.21 0.34 -26.23
N ARG A 55 -7.00 0.27 -27.30
CA ARG A 55 -8.22 1.07 -27.50
C ARG A 55 -9.46 0.21 -27.28
N LEU A 56 -10.56 0.82 -26.90
CA LEU A 56 -11.87 0.18 -26.93
C LEU A 56 -12.30 -0.04 -28.39
N ASP A 57 -12.98 -1.16 -28.63
CA ASP A 57 -13.66 -1.40 -29.90
C ASP A 57 -14.86 -0.43 -30.05
N PRO A 58 -14.89 0.46 -31.07
CA PRO A 58 -15.93 1.48 -31.18
C PRO A 58 -17.35 0.92 -31.31
N GLU A 59 -17.52 -0.19 -32.03
CA GLU A 59 -18.84 -0.78 -32.31
C GLU A 59 -19.41 -1.46 -31.06
N TYR A 60 -18.62 -2.29 -30.39
CA TYR A 60 -19.05 -2.99 -29.18
C TYR A 60 -19.34 -2.04 -28.02
N TRP A 61 -18.48 -1.03 -27.82
CA TRP A 61 -18.60 -0.11 -26.69
C TRP A 61 -19.47 1.12 -26.98
N GLY A 62 -19.85 1.37 -28.24
CA GLY A 62 -20.64 2.54 -28.63
C GLY A 62 -19.89 3.85 -28.42
N VAL A 63 -18.58 3.86 -28.63
CA VAL A 63 -17.69 5.01 -28.41
C VAL A 63 -17.07 5.49 -29.72
N GLY A 64 -16.45 6.67 -29.71
CA GLY A 64 -15.73 7.19 -30.88
C GLY A 64 -14.44 6.42 -31.17
N ASP A 65 -13.82 6.72 -32.31
CA ASP A 65 -12.47 6.24 -32.62
C ASP A 65 -11.46 6.81 -31.62
N ASN A 66 -10.42 6.03 -31.31
CA ASN A 66 -9.32 6.42 -30.40
C ASN A 66 -9.76 6.69 -28.95
N VAL A 67 -10.73 5.93 -28.45
CA VAL A 67 -10.99 5.85 -27.00
C VAL A 67 -10.17 4.73 -26.41
N TYR A 68 -9.36 5.05 -25.41
CA TYR A 68 -8.51 4.12 -24.68
C TYR A 68 -9.10 3.88 -23.29
N TYR A 69 -8.45 3.05 -22.49
CA TYR A 69 -8.86 2.78 -21.13
C TYR A 69 -7.67 2.46 -20.25
N GLY A 70 -7.85 2.70 -18.95
CA GLY A 70 -6.87 2.39 -17.93
C GLY A 70 -7.50 2.38 -16.56
N LYS A 71 -6.67 2.21 -15.54
CA LYS A 71 -7.06 2.35 -14.14
C LYS A 71 -5.95 3.04 -13.37
N PHE A 72 -6.25 3.63 -12.22
CA PHE A 72 -5.20 4.24 -11.40
C PHE A 72 -4.19 3.18 -10.94
N ASP A 73 -2.90 3.49 -11.06
CA ASP A 73 -1.80 2.58 -10.76
C ASP A 73 -1.72 2.23 -9.26
N ILE A 74 -2.27 3.06 -8.37
CA ILE A 74 -2.40 2.75 -6.94
C ILE A 74 -3.09 1.38 -6.69
N SER A 75 -4.03 1.00 -7.55
CA SER A 75 -4.70 -0.32 -7.44
C SER A 75 -3.75 -1.49 -7.74
N HIS A 76 -2.76 -1.27 -8.61
CA HIS A 76 -1.72 -2.24 -8.90
C HIS A 76 -0.69 -2.30 -7.76
N GLU A 77 -0.28 -1.15 -7.21
CA GLU A 77 0.63 -1.09 -6.05
C GLU A 77 0.05 -1.82 -4.84
N ILE A 78 -1.24 -1.60 -4.54
CA ILE A 78 -1.94 -2.30 -3.45
C ILE A 78 -2.13 -3.78 -3.77
N HIS A 79 -2.37 -4.17 -5.03
CA HIS A 79 -2.39 -5.58 -5.44
C HIS A 79 -1.05 -6.27 -5.17
N CYS A 80 0.08 -5.64 -5.52
CA CYS A 80 1.40 -6.20 -5.22
C CYS A 80 1.63 -6.33 -3.71
N LEU A 81 1.19 -5.36 -2.91
CA LEU A 81 1.27 -5.46 -1.46
C LEU A 81 0.42 -6.63 -0.92
N ASP A 82 -0.78 -6.86 -1.45
CA ASP A 82 -1.62 -7.99 -1.07
C ASP A 82 -1.00 -9.34 -1.44
N GLU A 83 -0.40 -9.47 -2.62
CA GLU A 83 0.34 -10.67 -3.01
C GLU A 83 1.51 -10.95 -2.05
N LEU A 84 2.27 -9.91 -1.67
CA LEU A 84 3.33 -10.03 -0.67
C LEU A 84 2.80 -10.40 0.71
N ARG A 85 1.67 -9.82 1.14
CA ARG A 85 0.99 -10.17 2.39
C ARG A 85 0.64 -11.65 2.38
N ARG A 86 -0.08 -12.12 1.37
CA ARG A 86 -0.52 -13.53 1.25
C ARG A 86 0.68 -14.49 1.30
N ALA A 87 1.76 -14.16 0.59
CA ALA A 87 3.00 -14.95 0.64
C ALA A 87 3.66 -14.93 2.03
N THR A 88 3.71 -13.77 2.69
CA THR A 88 4.29 -13.59 4.02
C THR A 88 3.52 -14.36 5.09
N PHE A 89 2.19 -14.36 5.01
CA PHE A 89 1.30 -15.00 5.96
C PHE A 89 0.97 -16.45 5.60
N ALA A 90 1.50 -17.01 4.51
CA ALA A 90 1.24 -18.40 4.09
C ALA A 90 1.59 -19.44 5.16
N GLY A 91 2.49 -19.12 6.11
CA GLY A 91 2.82 -19.97 7.25
C GLY A 91 2.19 -19.53 8.58
N TYR A 92 1.24 -18.60 8.57
CA TYR A 92 0.52 -18.17 9.76
C TYR A 92 -0.30 -19.35 10.32
N PRO A 93 -0.22 -19.66 11.62
CA PRO A 93 -0.98 -20.75 12.21
C PRO A 93 -2.46 -20.65 11.91
N GLY A 94 -3.02 -21.68 11.29
CA GLY A 94 -4.39 -21.71 10.83
C GLY A 94 -4.70 -20.91 9.56
N TYR A 95 -3.76 -20.21 8.91
CA TYR A 95 -3.98 -19.66 7.58
C TYR A 95 -3.60 -20.68 6.52
N HIS A 96 -4.60 -21.39 6.00
CA HIS A 96 -4.44 -22.25 4.84
C HIS A 96 -5.22 -21.59 3.69
N PRO A 97 -4.55 -21.07 2.64
CA PRO A 97 -5.22 -20.40 1.51
C PRO A 97 -6.28 -21.28 0.82
N GLU A 98 -6.22 -22.60 1.02
CA GLU A 98 -7.13 -23.61 0.45
C GLU A 98 -7.71 -24.61 1.50
N GLY A 99 -7.65 -24.33 2.81
CA GLY A 99 -8.02 -25.31 3.85
C GLY A 99 -8.47 -24.73 5.19
N HIS A 100 -9.10 -25.55 6.04
CA HIS A 100 -9.71 -25.11 7.30
C HIS A 100 -8.71 -24.67 8.38
N HIS A 101 -9.10 -23.64 9.14
CA HIS A 101 -8.31 -22.92 10.14
C HIS A 101 -8.07 -23.67 11.47
N ASP A 102 -6.81 -23.74 11.91
CA ASP A 102 -6.37 -24.21 13.23
C ASP A 102 -5.38 -23.24 13.93
N GLY A 103 -5.92 -22.25 14.66
CA GLY A 103 -5.42 -21.77 15.96
C GLY A 103 -4.14 -20.92 16.09
N THR A 104 -4.35 -19.66 16.51
CA THR A 104 -3.68 -18.85 17.57
C THR A 104 -2.22 -19.16 17.95
N ASP A 105 -1.25 -18.48 17.32
CA ASP A 105 0.05 -18.22 17.95
C ASP A 105 0.40 -16.73 17.74
N ASP A 106 0.03 -15.90 18.71
CA ASP A 106 0.27 -14.44 18.72
C ASP A 106 1.74 -14.13 19.00
N SER A 107 2.64 -14.62 18.16
CA SER A 107 4.05 -14.26 18.27
C SER A 107 4.23 -12.79 17.91
N VAL A 108 5.10 -12.08 18.65
CA VAL A 108 5.48 -10.68 18.37
C VAL A 108 5.88 -10.49 16.89
N ASN A 109 6.40 -11.52 16.23
CA ASN A 109 6.75 -11.48 14.81
C ASN A 109 5.53 -11.26 13.91
N TRP A 110 4.38 -11.90 14.18
CA TRP A 110 3.17 -11.72 13.37
C TRP A 110 2.57 -10.33 13.54
N ILE A 111 2.62 -9.79 14.76
CA ILE A 111 2.26 -8.39 15.04
C ILE A 111 3.13 -7.45 14.21
N HIS A 112 4.45 -7.66 14.17
CA HIS A 112 5.37 -6.86 13.36
C HIS A 112 5.04 -6.97 11.86
N LEU A 113 4.75 -8.17 11.35
CA LEU A 113 4.41 -8.36 9.94
C LEU A 113 3.10 -7.65 9.57
N GLY A 114 2.07 -7.75 10.41
CA GLY A 114 0.81 -7.03 10.20
C GLY A 114 0.98 -5.52 10.26
N HIS A 115 1.76 -5.03 11.23
CA HIS A 115 2.15 -3.62 11.32
C HIS A 115 2.89 -3.14 10.06
N CYS A 116 3.86 -3.90 9.55
CA CYS A 116 4.59 -3.57 8.34
C CYS A 116 3.68 -3.47 7.11
N VAL A 117 2.79 -4.46 6.91
CA VAL A 117 1.84 -4.44 5.78
C VAL A 117 0.90 -3.24 5.89
N ASP A 118 0.42 -2.92 7.08
CA ASP A 118 -0.44 -1.76 7.31
C ASP A 118 0.27 -0.43 7.10
N MET A 119 1.51 -0.29 7.58
CA MET A 119 2.32 0.90 7.33
C MET A 119 2.56 1.14 5.83
N LEU A 120 2.81 0.07 5.07
CA LEU A 120 2.95 0.15 3.63
C LEU A 120 1.63 0.51 2.96
N LEU A 121 0.51 -0.11 3.35
CA LEU A 121 -0.81 0.22 2.79
C LEU A 121 -1.16 1.69 3.03
N GLN A 122 -0.98 2.17 4.27
CA GLN A 122 -1.19 3.58 4.61
C GLN A 122 -0.27 4.51 3.82
N PHE A 123 1.00 4.15 3.64
CA PHE A 123 1.94 4.94 2.84
C PHE A 123 1.53 5.01 1.37
N LEU A 124 1.13 3.89 0.76
CA LEU A 124 0.63 3.82 -0.61
C LEU A 124 -0.61 4.70 -0.77
N MET A 125 -1.60 4.57 0.12
CA MET A 125 -2.81 5.40 0.08
C MET A 125 -2.51 6.89 0.30
N CYS A 126 -1.56 7.22 1.19
CA CYS A 126 -1.16 8.60 1.46
C CYS A 126 -0.40 9.25 0.29
N ASN A 127 0.28 8.47 -0.54
CA ASN A 127 1.03 8.94 -1.70
C ASN A 127 0.35 8.57 -3.03
N ALA A 128 -0.92 8.14 -2.97
CA ALA A 128 -1.69 7.84 -4.17
C ALA A 128 -1.80 9.10 -5.04
N ASP A 129 -1.44 8.96 -6.31
CA ASP A 129 -1.48 10.02 -7.30
C ASP A 129 -2.36 9.62 -8.50
N THR A 130 -2.40 10.48 -9.52
CA THR A 130 -3.21 10.26 -10.72
C THR A 130 -2.49 9.46 -11.80
N ALA A 131 -1.43 8.71 -11.44
CA ALA A 131 -0.75 7.86 -12.41
C ALA A 131 -1.67 6.74 -12.89
N VAL A 132 -1.60 6.41 -14.19
CA VAL A 132 -2.54 5.50 -14.83
C VAL A 132 -1.81 4.31 -15.44
N LEU A 133 -2.27 3.11 -15.08
CA LEU A 133 -1.92 1.87 -15.72
C LEU A 133 -2.73 1.73 -17.01
N THR A 134 -2.02 1.78 -18.14
CA THR A 134 -2.59 1.55 -19.48
C THR A 134 -2.43 0.08 -19.89
N MET A 135 -3.17 -0.33 -20.91
CA MET A 135 -3.07 -1.68 -21.47
C MET A 135 -2.52 -1.66 -22.90
N SER A 136 -2.08 -2.81 -23.41
CA SER A 136 -1.59 -3.01 -24.78
C SER A 136 -2.06 -4.36 -25.32
N TYR A 137 -2.32 -4.45 -26.62
CA TYR A 137 -2.60 -5.74 -27.25
C TYR A 137 -1.29 -6.47 -27.56
N VAL A 138 -1.20 -7.74 -27.15
CA VAL A 138 0.00 -8.58 -27.32
C VAL A 138 -0.36 -9.81 -28.13
N GLU A 139 0.51 -10.19 -29.07
CA GLU A 139 0.31 -11.37 -29.92
C GLU A 139 0.10 -12.64 -29.07
N GLY A 140 -0.88 -13.46 -29.44
CA GLY A 140 -1.19 -14.70 -28.75
C GLY A 140 -2.05 -14.56 -27.49
N GLN A 141 -2.52 -13.36 -27.15
CA GLN A 141 -3.44 -13.14 -26.04
C GLN A 141 -4.75 -12.47 -26.50
N GLU A 142 -5.88 -12.97 -26.01
CA GLU A 142 -7.19 -12.34 -26.22
C GLU A 142 -7.38 -11.14 -25.29
N ALA A 143 -6.92 -11.28 -24.05
CA ALA A 143 -6.96 -10.20 -23.07
C ALA A 143 -5.79 -9.21 -23.30
N PRO A 144 -6.03 -7.92 -23.09
CA PRO A 144 -5.00 -6.90 -23.20
C PRO A 144 -4.01 -7.02 -22.03
N TRP A 145 -2.73 -6.82 -22.32
CA TRP A 145 -1.65 -6.91 -21.33
C TRP A 145 -1.41 -5.56 -20.63
N PRO A 146 -1.27 -5.52 -19.31
CA PRO A 146 -0.96 -4.28 -18.58
C PRO A 146 0.47 -3.79 -18.85
N ASP A 147 0.61 -2.51 -19.15
CA ASP A 147 1.90 -1.85 -19.29
C ASP A 147 2.32 -1.19 -17.97
N PHE A 148 3.08 -1.94 -17.18
CA PHE A 148 3.59 -1.52 -15.87
C PHE A 148 4.67 -0.42 -15.92
N ASN A 149 5.09 0.05 -17.11
CA ASN A 149 6.07 1.13 -17.22
C ASN A 149 5.40 2.50 -17.03
N ILE A 150 5.09 2.85 -15.79
CA ILE A 150 4.39 4.11 -15.48
C ILE A 150 5.39 5.27 -15.46
N ASN A 151 5.06 6.36 -16.17
CA ASN A 151 5.89 7.55 -16.18
C ASN A 151 5.67 8.38 -14.91
N ARG A 152 6.35 8.02 -13.83
CA ARG A 152 6.26 8.67 -12.51
C ARG A 152 7.43 9.63 -12.27
N GLN A 153 7.17 10.71 -11.54
CA GLN A 153 8.22 11.61 -11.05
C GLN A 153 8.65 11.18 -9.65
N CYS A 154 9.84 10.61 -9.55
CA CYS A 154 10.39 10.12 -8.28
C CYS A 154 11.22 11.20 -7.57
N ARG A 155 11.21 11.16 -6.23
CA ARG A 155 12.20 11.88 -5.41
C ARG A 155 13.54 11.15 -5.50
N ASP A 156 14.65 11.88 -5.61
CA ASP A 156 15.97 11.27 -5.60
C ASP A 156 16.35 10.81 -4.18
N TYR A 157 16.36 9.50 -3.97
CA TYR A 157 16.77 8.89 -2.70
C TYR A 157 18.22 9.23 -2.33
N ASN A 158 19.12 9.32 -3.30
CA ASN A 158 20.53 9.56 -3.02
C ASN A 158 20.75 10.97 -2.45
N THR A 159 20.05 11.97 -2.99
CA THR A 159 20.05 13.32 -2.41
C THR A 159 19.62 13.33 -0.94
N LEU A 160 18.59 12.55 -0.57
CA LEU A 160 18.14 12.42 0.83
C LEU A 160 19.20 11.75 1.71
N GLU A 161 19.79 10.66 1.22
CA GLU A 161 20.82 9.90 1.93
C GLU A 161 22.12 10.71 2.10
N GLU A 162 22.52 11.48 1.08
CA GLU A 162 23.66 12.38 1.14
C GLU A 162 23.46 13.47 2.20
N TRP A 163 22.27 14.07 2.26
CA TRP A 163 21.92 15.02 3.30
C TRP A 163 22.03 14.39 4.70
N ALA A 164 21.55 13.15 4.88
CA ALA A 164 21.63 12.43 6.15
C ALA A 164 23.08 12.16 6.57
N LYS A 165 23.93 11.74 5.63
CA LYS A 165 25.36 11.48 5.86
C LYS A 165 26.13 12.68 6.39
N THR A 166 25.77 13.91 5.98
CA THR A 166 26.41 15.13 6.51
C THR A 166 26.18 15.34 8.03
N ARG A 167 25.24 14.60 8.62
CA ARG A 167 24.86 14.65 10.04
C ARG A 167 24.94 13.28 10.72
N ALA A 168 25.66 12.33 10.12
CA ALA A 168 25.74 10.97 10.62
C ALA A 168 26.29 10.94 12.06
N ILE A 169 25.65 10.14 12.90
CA ILE A 169 26.11 9.83 14.26
C ILE A 169 26.99 8.57 14.17
N ASP A 170 28.05 8.53 14.96
CA ASP A 170 28.92 7.36 15.06
C ASP A 170 28.13 6.16 15.62
N ALA A 171 27.97 5.12 14.79
CA ALA A 171 27.15 3.96 15.12
C ALA A 171 27.63 3.24 16.39
N TRP A 172 28.95 3.06 16.55
CA TRP A 172 29.50 2.44 17.74
C TRP A 172 29.22 3.26 19.00
N LYS A 173 29.36 4.59 18.93
CA LYS A 173 28.99 5.45 20.06
C LYS A 173 27.49 5.41 20.34
N MET A 174 26.65 5.31 19.33
CA MET A 174 25.19 5.22 19.49
C MET A 174 24.79 3.91 20.19
N ASP A 175 25.35 2.77 19.77
CA ASP A 175 25.08 1.46 20.38
C ASP A 175 25.46 1.41 21.87
N ASN A 176 26.43 2.23 22.28
CA ASN A 176 26.92 2.33 23.66
C ASN A 176 26.43 3.60 24.38
N ALA A 177 25.58 4.42 23.76
CA ALA A 177 25.13 5.67 24.35
C ALA A 177 24.19 5.40 25.55
N PRO A 178 24.48 5.92 26.75
CA PRO A 178 23.55 5.82 27.86
C PRO A 178 22.32 6.67 27.55
N ARG A 179 21.12 6.18 27.91
CA ARG A 179 19.90 7.00 27.88
C ARG A 179 20.10 8.25 28.75
N PRO A 180 19.77 9.46 28.27
CA PRO A 180 19.81 10.67 29.08
C PRO A 180 18.99 10.52 30.37
N ARG A 181 19.48 11.12 31.47
CA ARG A 181 18.84 10.99 32.80
C ARG A 181 17.49 11.70 32.89
N ASP A 182 17.34 12.75 32.09
CA ASP A 182 16.17 13.60 31.93
C ASP A 182 15.27 13.17 30.75
N ALA A 183 15.58 12.03 30.10
CA ALA A 183 14.75 11.50 29.03
C ALA A 183 13.34 11.20 29.56
N HIS A 184 12.33 11.69 28.83
CA HIS A 184 10.95 11.31 29.07
C HIS A 184 10.77 9.80 28.81
N LEU A 185 10.11 9.12 29.76
CA LEU A 185 9.86 7.69 29.67
C LEU A 185 8.40 7.44 29.39
N TRP A 186 8.13 7.06 28.15
CA TRP A 186 6.81 6.60 27.76
C TRP A 186 6.47 5.27 28.47
N PRO A 187 5.18 5.03 28.76
CA PRO A 187 4.73 3.72 29.21
C PRO A 187 5.22 2.61 28.28
N ASN A 188 5.73 1.52 28.84
CA ASN A 188 6.20 0.38 28.05
C ASN A 188 4.98 -0.38 27.50
N PRO A 189 4.79 -0.45 26.17
CA PRO A 189 3.62 -1.09 25.57
C PRO A 189 3.63 -2.62 25.67
N LEU A 190 4.76 -3.24 26.04
CA LEU A 190 4.86 -4.68 26.27
C LEU A 190 4.46 -5.11 27.69
N ARG A 191 4.17 -4.16 28.61
CA ARG A 191 3.70 -4.52 29.95
C ARG A 191 2.19 -4.74 29.93
N GLN A 192 1.74 -5.81 30.57
CA GLN A 192 0.33 -6.24 30.58
C GLN A 192 -0.66 -5.19 31.15
N ASP A 193 -0.18 -4.22 31.92
CA ASP A 193 -0.98 -3.11 32.44
C ASP A 193 -1.13 -1.94 31.45
N ASN A 194 -0.58 -2.06 30.24
CA ASN A 194 -0.59 -1.01 29.21
C ASN A 194 -0.88 -1.57 27.80
N VAL A 195 -1.93 -2.39 27.68
CA VAL A 195 -2.32 -3.03 26.40
C VAL A 195 -3.15 -2.12 25.48
N ASP A 196 -3.65 -0.99 25.99
CA ASP A 196 -4.57 -0.11 25.27
C ASP A 196 -3.91 1.18 24.74
N SER A 197 -2.60 1.37 24.95
CA SER A 197 -1.88 2.58 24.52
C SER A 197 -0.43 2.35 24.13
N GLU A 198 0.06 3.13 23.15
CA GLU A 198 1.45 3.15 22.71
C GLU A 198 1.98 4.58 22.69
N LEU A 199 3.14 4.83 23.31
CA LEU A 199 3.68 6.19 23.51
C LEU A 199 2.64 7.14 24.13
N GLY A 200 1.80 6.64 25.05
CA GLY A 200 0.75 7.41 25.70
C GLY A 200 -0.45 7.76 24.82
N PHE A 201 -0.46 7.31 23.56
CA PHE A 201 -1.60 7.46 22.65
C PHE A 201 -2.48 6.21 22.70
N PRO A 202 -3.81 6.35 22.88
CA PRO A 202 -4.73 5.21 22.78
C PRO A 202 -4.57 4.50 21.43
N LEU A 203 -4.63 3.17 21.42
CA LEU A 203 -4.60 2.42 20.16
C LEU A 203 -5.87 2.68 19.32
N GLY A 204 -7.00 2.96 19.97
CA GLY A 204 -8.30 3.15 19.33
C GLY A 204 -8.51 4.53 18.71
N ASP A 205 -8.08 4.70 17.46
CA ASP A 205 -8.75 5.51 16.42
C ASP A 205 -8.06 5.24 15.06
N HIS A 206 -8.51 4.18 14.36
CA HIS A 206 -8.14 4.00 12.96
C HIS A 206 -9.06 4.85 12.09
N HIS A 207 -8.53 5.99 11.66
CA HIS A 207 -9.11 6.79 10.60
C HIS A 207 -8.87 6.11 9.25
N GLN A 208 -9.63 5.06 8.93
CA GLN A 208 -9.64 4.53 7.57
C GLN A 208 -10.11 5.65 6.63
N GLN A 209 -9.26 6.02 5.68
CA GLN A 209 -9.61 6.88 4.54
C GLN A 209 -9.89 8.37 4.87
N GLU A 210 -9.06 9.01 5.68
CA GLU A 210 -8.98 10.49 5.72
C GLU A 210 -8.16 11.06 4.56
N GLY A 211 -8.46 10.62 3.34
CA GLY A 211 -7.97 11.31 2.16
C GLY A 211 -8.60 12.69 2.13
N HIS A 212 -7.78 13.74 2.07
CA HIS A 212 -8.23 15.12 1.90
C HIS A 212 -8.73 15.31 0.46
N PRO A 213 -10.05 15.35 0.18
CA PRO A 213 -10.54 15.35 -1.21
C PRO A 213 -10.09 16.60 -1.98
N GLU A 214 -9.78 17.69 -1.28
CA GLU A 214 -9.17 18.90 -1.81
C GLU A 214 -7.79 18.68 -2.44
N LEU A 215 -7.02 17.68 -2.00
CA LEU A 215 -5.71 17.34 -2.56
C LEU A 215 -5.80 16.53 -3.86
N VAL A 216 -6.99 16.01 -4.19
CA VAL A 216 -7.24 15.23 -5.42
C VAL A 216 -7.59 16.14 -6.62
N ARG A 217 -7.85 17.43 -6.39
CA ARG A 217 -8.33 18.36 -7.43
C ARG A 217 -7.19 18.80 -8.36
N GLY A 218 -7.07 18.15 -9.51
CA GLY A 218 -6.13 18.54 -10.57
C GLY A 218 -6.18 17.75 -11.87
N LEU A 219 -7.22 16.93 -12.09
CA LEU A 219 -7.47 16.26 -13.38
C LEU A 219 -7.99 17.24 -14.43
#